data_AF-A0A7Y6EUC9-F1
#
_entry.id   AF-A0A7Y6EUC9-F1
#
_cell.length_a   1.000
_cell.length_b   1.000
_cell.length_c   1.000
_cell.angle_alpha   90.00
_cell.angle_beta   90.00
_cell.angle_gamma   90.00
#
_symmetry.space_group_name_H-M   'P 1'
#
loop_
_entity.id
_entity.type
_entity.pdbx_description
1 polymer ?
#
loop_
_entity_poly.entity_id
_entity_poly.type
_entity_poly.pdbx_seq_one_letter_code
_entity_poly.pdbx_strand_id
1 'polypeptide(L)'
;MSLVIQNDISNHSSYSITTAPIIYNFPAVFALPTRVLVSVDGYSGCVVLLDNIQTIHRSQLIQKVGELNLEEIKRVEHATNVALGSVEFNYFEEKQLDDFYKYKLGSELPFGEDHFNEFKEIIGRNPRRSILEKVDEYVAAFLNSAGGRILYGISNDRIVRGVELGYEARDTLVIDINNKISNLNPAIGPEQFDIAFKQVFDELGQEEIKDRYIVEINVPRSPFNDVHFINNTELYVRANASNKKLVGSEIVTHIRKRFCDS
;
A
#
# COMPACT_ATOMS: atom_id res chain seq x y z
N MET A 1 -9.67 -1.07 -21.96
CA MET A 1 -10.59 0.10 -22.01
C MET A 1 -9.75 1.35 -21.74
N SER A 2 -10.25 2.55 -22.00
CA SER A 2 -9.51 3.78 -21.69
C SER A 2 -10.46 4.81 -21.09
N LEU A 3 -10.00 5.51 -20.05
CA LEU A 3 -10.70 6.65 -19.48
C LEU A 3 -10.32 7.89 -20.26
N VAL A 4 -11.29 8.68 -20.71
CA VAL A 4 -11.03 10.02 -21.25
C VAL A 4 -10.89 10.98 -20.08
N ILE A 5 -9.76 11.68 -19.99
CA ILE A 5 -9.42 12.59 -18.87
C ILE A 5 -9.26 14.05 -19.33
N GLN A 6 -9.97 14.40 -20.40
CA GLN A 6 -9.87 15.69 -21.06
C GLN A 6 -11.13 16.52 -20.79
N ASN A 7 -10.97 17.84 -20.61
CA ASN A 7 -12.12 18.74 -20.43
C ASN A 7 -13.05 18.75 -21.67
N ASP A 8 -14.30 19.10 -21.44
CA ASP A 8 -15.35 19.04 -22.46
C ASP A 8 -15.08 19.92 -23.67
N ILE A 9 -14.53 21.13 -23.47
CA ILE A 9 -14.25 22.06 -24.58
C ILE A 9 -13.28 21.40 -25.56
N SER A 10 -12.13 20.95 -25.06
CA SER A 10 -11.10 20.28 -25.86
C SER A 10 -11.62 18.95 -26.40
N ASN A 11 -12.40 18.21 -25.61
CA ASN A 11 -13.02 16.95 -26.02
C ASN A 11 -14.13 17.14 -27.08
N HIS A 12 -14.63 18.35 -27.33
CA HIS A 12 -15.54 18.62 -28.44
C HIS A 12 -14.81 19.15 -29.68
N SER A 13 -13.73 19.90 -29.51
CA SER A 13 -13.07 20.61 -30.61
C SER A 13 -11.81 19.93 -31.16
N SER A 14 -11.20 19.00 -30.43
CA SER A 14 -9.93 18.38 -30.83
C SER A 14 -10.09 17.03 -31.56
N TYR A 15 -9.22 16.79 -32.55
CA TYR A 15 -9.06 15.48 -33.17
C TYR A 15 -8.26 14.50 -32.29
N SER A 16 -7.51 15.02 -31.32
CA SER A 16 -6.79 14.23 -30.32
C SER A 16 -7.52 14.25 -28.98
N ILE A 17 -7.42 13.12 -28.26
CA ILE A 17 -8.03 12.93 -26.95
C ILE A 17 -6.99 12.37 -26.00
N THR A 18 -6.85 13.01 -24.83
CA THR A 18 -6.04 12.52 -23.73
C THR A 18 -6.80 11.45 -22.94
N THR A 19 -6.18 10.30 -22.78
CA THR A 19 -6.75 9.13 -22.13
C THR A 19 -5.77 8.47 -21.18
N ALA A 20 -6.31 7.73 -20.22
CA ALA A 20 -5.55 6.82 -19.37
C ALA A 20 -6.04 5.38 -19.58
N PRO A 21 -5.15 4.38 -19.73
CA PRO A 21 -5.55 2.99 -19.86
C PRO A 21 -6.34 2.52 -18.63
N ILE A 22 -7.37 1.72 -18.89
CA ILE A 22 -8.10 0.96 -17.88
C ILE A 22 -7.83 -0.52 -18.09
N ILE A 23 -7.40 -1.16 -17.02
CA ILE A 23 -7.14 -2.60 -16.96
C ILE A 23 -8.10 -3.29 -15.99
N TYR A 24 -8.42 -4.54 -16.32
CA TYR A 24 -9.28 -5.41 -15.53
C TYR A 24 -8.44 -6.41 -14.74
N ASN A 25 -8.96 -6.90 -13.62
CA ASN A 25 -8.29 -7.89 -12.77
C ASN A 25 -6.87 -7.42 -12.38
N PHE A 26 -6.69 -6.11 -12.15
CA PHE A 26 -5.40 -5.63 -11.71
C PHE A 26 -5.12 -6.12 -10.29
N PRO A 27 -3.96 -6.72 -10.04
CA PRO A 27 -3.64 -7.17 -8.70
C PRO A 27 -3.35 -5.95 -7.82
N ALA A 28 -4.04 -5.86 -6.68
CA ALA A 28 -3.98 -4.77 -5.69
C ALA A 28 -2.58 -4.46 -5.10
N VAL A 29 -1.55 -5.21 -5.52
CA VAL A 29 -0.11 -5.06 -5.13
C VAL A 29 0.42 -3.66 -5.36
N PHE A 30 -0.20 -2.96 -6.30
CA PHE A 30 0.36 -1.80 -6.96
C PHE A 30 -0.55 -0.58 -6.79
N ALA A 31 -0.96 -0.33 -5.55
CA ALA A 31 -1.52 0.95 -5.13
C ALA A 31 -0.41 2.00 -5.27
N LEU A 32 -0.22 2.48 -6.50
CA LEU A 32 0.51 3.71 -6.73
C LEU A 32 -0.47 4.86 -6.54
N PRO A 33 0.01 6.02 -6.06
CA PRO A 33 -0.80 7.24 -5.97
C PRO A 33 -1.52 7.60 -7.27
N THR A 34 -0.91 7.18 -8.39
CA THR A 34 -1.33 7.45 -9.76
C THR A 34 -2.25 6.37 -10.32
N ARG A 35 -2.69 5.41 -9.51
CA ARG A 35 -3.55 4.29 -9.94
C ARG A 35 -4.84 4.32 -9.15
N VAL A 36 -5.96 4.49 -9.86
CA VAL A 36 -7.28 4.68 -9.24
C VAL A 36 -8.19 3.54 -9.66
N LEU A 37 -8.75 2.81 -8.68
CA LEU A 37 -9.77 1.82 -8.99
C LEU A 37 -11.12 2.51 -9.17
N VAL A 38 -11.85 2.06 -10.18
CA VAL A 38 -13.12 2.62 -10.63
C VAL A 38 -14.09 1.50 -10.96
N SER A 39 -15.38 1.83 -10.87
CA SER A 39 -16.47 1.01 -11.37
C SER A 39 -17.17 1.76 -12.50
N VAL A 40 -17.38 1.09 -13.62
CA VAL A 40 -18.06 1.67 -14.79
C VAL A 40 -19.17 0.71 -15.20
N ASP A 41 -20.42 1.14 -15.19
CA ASP A 41 -21.64 0.42 -15.63
C ASP A 41 -21.43 -1.05 -16.08
N GLY A 42 -21.48 -1.97 -15.11
CA GLY A 42 -21.32 -3.41 -15.33
C GLY A 42 -19.90 -3.96 -15.15
N TYR A 43 -18.91 -3.10 -14.91
CA TYR A 43 -17.51 -3.45 -14.69
C TYR A 43 -17.03 -2.88 -13.35
N SER A 44 -16.96 -3.72 -12.32
CA SER A 44 -16.30 -3.40 -11.04
C SER A 44 -14.86 -3.92 -11.03
N GLY A 45 -14.00 -3.36 -10.18
CA GLY A 45 -12.62 -3.85 -10.07
C GLY A 45 -11.65 -3.36 -11.15
N CYS A 46 -11.95 -2.24 -11.83
CA CYS A 46 -11.12 -1.72 -12.91
C CYS A 46 -10.09 -0.72 -12.38
N VAL A 47 -8.83 -0.77 -12.84
CA VAL A 47 -7.82 0.24 -12.45
C VAL A 47 -7.49 1.15 -13.61
N VAL A 48 -7.57 2.46 -13.36
CA VAL A 48 -7.10 3.52 -14.24
C VAL A 48 -5.62 3.77 -13.97
N LEU A 49 -4.78 3.73 -15.01
CA LEU A 49 -3.33 3.92 -14.92
C LEU A 49 -2.93 5.35 -15.31
N LEU A 50 -2.85 6.27 -14.35
CA LEU A 50 -2.52 7.68 -14.62
C LEU A 50 -1.01 7.93 -14.71
N ASP A 51 -0.19 6.94 -14.37
CA ASP A 51 1.23 6.87 -14.75
C ASP A 51 1.44 6.64 -16.26
N ASN A 52 0.38 6.25 -16.99
CA ASN A 52 0.41 5.95 -18.42
C ASN A 52 -0.56 6.84 -19.21
N ILE A 53 -0.67 8.12 -18.87
CA ILE A 53 -1.48 9.08 -19.63
C ILE A 53 -0.93 9.21 -21.05
N GLN A 54 -1.81 9.09 -22.03
CA GLN A 54 -1.47 9.12 -23.45
C GLN A 54 -2.47 9.96 -24.23
N THR A 55 -2.01 10.53 -25.34
CA THR A 55 -2.86 11.20 -26.31
C THR A 55 -3.07 10.29 -27.52
N ILE A 56 -4.33 9.99 -27.83
CA ILE A 56 -4.71 9.17 -28.98
C ILE A 56 -5.53 9.98 -29.96
N HIS A 57 -5.66 9.50 -31.20
CA HIS A 57 -6.57 10.09 -32.16
C HIS A 57 -8.01 9.66 -31.85
N ARG A 58 -9.00 10.57 -31.99
CA ARG A 58 -10.41 10.31 -31.67
C ARG A 58 -10.98 9.10 -32.39
N SER A 59 -10.55 8.84 -33.63
CA SER A 59 -11.01 7.69 -34.42
C SER A 59 -10.62 6.33 -33.82
N GLN A 60 -9.71 6.29 -32.84
CA GLN A 60 -9.36 5.07 -32.11
C GLN A 60 -10.38 4.74 -31.00
N LEU A 61 -11.24 5.69 -30.62
CA LEU A 61 -12.35 5.41 -29.73
C LEU A 61 -13.49 4.76 -30.51
N ILE A 62 -13.84 3.54 -30.11
CA ILE A 62 -14.86 2.74 -30.79
C ILE A 62 -16.26 3.08 -30.27
N GLN A 63 -16.42 3.06 -28.94
CA GLN A 63 -17.71 3.30 -28.28
C GLN A 63 -17.50 3.85 -26.87
N LYS A 64 -18.51 4.57 -26.37
CA LYS A 64 -18.59 4.99 -24.96
C LYS A 64 -19.21 3.85 -24.14
N VAL A 65 -18.52 3.45 -23.09
CA VAL A 65 -18.94 2.33 -22.21
C VAL A 65 -19.73 2.83 -21.01
N GLY A 66 -19.39 4.00 -20.47
CA GLY A 66 -20.07 4.58 -19.31
C GLY A 66 -19.39 5.88 -18.87
N GLU A 67 -19.74 6.34 -17.67
CA GLU A 67 -19.13 7.49 -17.01
C GLU A 67 -18.77 7.13 -15.56
N LEU A 68 -17.75 7.81 -15.04
CA LEU A 68 -17.39 7.73 -13.62
C LEU A 68 -18.34 8.58 -12.79
N ASN A 69 -18.57 8.17 -11.55
CA ASN A 69 -19.32 9.03 -10.62
C ASN A 69 -18.45 10.20 -10.11
N LEU A 70 -19.08 11.19 -9.46
CA LEU A 70 -18.38 12.40 -9.01
C LEU A 70 -17.23 12.14 -8.02
N GLU A 71 -17.35 11.10 -7.20
CA GLU A 71 -16.32 10.74 -6.22
C GLU A 71 -15.11 10.10 -6.91
N GLU A 72 -15.36 9.20 -7.86
CA GLU A 72 -14.32 8.60 -8.71
C GLU A 72 -13.60 9.65 -9.57
N ILE A 73 -14.33 10.61 -10.14
CA ILE A 73 -13.75 11.72 -10.90
C ILE A 73 -12.75 12.51 -10.05
N LYS A 74 -13.12 12.86 -8.80
CA LYS A 74 -12.23 13.57 -7.88
C LYS A 74 -10.96 12.79 -7.55
N ARG A 75 -11.09 11.48 -7.33
CA ARG A 75 -9.92 10.61 -7.07
C ARG A 75 -8.99 10.54 -8.29
N VAL A 76 -9.55 10.41 -9.49
CA VAL A 76 -8.78 10.46 -10.75
C VAL A 76 -8.09 11.82 -10.93
N GLU A 77 -8.76 12.92 -10.64
CA GLU A 77 -8.19 14.26 -10.73
C GLU A 77 -6.99 14.43 -9.78
N HIS A 78 -7.15 14.05 -8.51
CA HIS A 78 -6.06 14.09 -7.53
C HIS A 78 -4.87 13.23 -7.99
N ALA A 79 -5.13 11.97 -8.36
CA ALA A 79 -4.08 11.05 -8.82
C ALA A 79 -3.41 11.51 -10.13
N THR A 80 -4.12 12.24 -10.99
CA THR A 80 -3.55 12.90 -12.18
C THR A 80 -2.58 14.01 -11.76
N ASN A 81 -2.95 14.83 -10.78
CA ASN A 81 -2.08 15.88 -10.25
C ASN A 81 -0.81 15.29 -9.61
N VAL A 82 -0.94 14.16 -8.91
CA VAL A 82 0.22 13.42 -8.39
C VAL A 82 1.08 12.87 -9.53
N ALA A 83 0.48 12.27 -10.56
CA ALA A 83 1.21 11.73 -11.72
C ALA A 83 2.01 12.80 -12.48
N LEU A 84 1.48 14.01 -12.54
CA LEU A 84 2.12 15.17 -13.17
C LEU A 84 3.13 15.88 -12.25
N GLY A 85 3.26 15.45 -10.99
CA GLY A 85 4.12 16.11 -10.00
C GLY A 85 3.63 17.49 -9.56
N SER A 86 2.35 17.80 -9.81
CA SER A 86 1.72 19.07 -9.42
C SER A 86 1.39 19.14 -7.93
N VAL A 87 1.34 17.98 -7.26
CA VAL A 87 1.06 17.84 -5.83
C VAL A 87 2.02 16.80 -5.26
N GLU A 88 2.61 17.06 -4.10
CA GLU A 88 3.40 16.06 -3.37
C GLU A 88 2.48 14.98 -2.80
N PHE A 89 2.84 13.72 -3.01
CA PHE A 89 2.07 12.61 -2.47
C PHE A 89 2.29 12.52 -0.96
N ASN A 90 1.25 12.87 -0.19
CA ASN A 90 1.21 12.62 1.24
C ASN A 90 0.48 11.29 1.50
N TYR A 91 1.23 10.29 1.97
CA TYR A 91 0.73 8.94 2.31
C TYR A 91 -0.50 8.96 3.25
N PHE A 92 -0.72 10.05 3.99
CA PHE A 92 -1.85 10.21 4.93
C PHE A 92 -3.21 10.44 4.27
N GLU A 93 -3.26 10.88 3.00
CA GLU A 93 -4.52 11.15 2.29
C GLU A 93 -5.16 9.87 1.69
N GLU A 94 -4.46 8.74 1.76
CA GLU A 94 -4.86 7.45 1.16
C GLU A 94 -5.90 6.67 1.98
N LYS A 95 -6.39 7.21 3.10
CA LYS A 95 -7.39 6.57 3.98
C LYS A 95 -8.72 6.22 3.28
N GLN A 96 -8.93 6.66 2.03
CA GLN A 96 -10.09 6.36 1.18
C GLN A 96 -9.88 5.24 0.14
N LEU A 97 -8.67 4.67 0.03
CA LEU A 97 -8.38 3.54 -0.87
C LEU A 97 -8.69 2.17 -0.23
N ASP A 98 -8.93 2.16 1.08
CA ASP A 98 -9.14 0.99 1.93
C ASP A 98 -10.36 0.12 1.61
N ASP A 99 -11.31 0.63 0.82
CA ASP A 99 -12.51 -0.10 0.44
C ASP A 99 -12.32 -1.03 -0.78
N PHE A 100 -11.12 -1.09 -1.37
CA PHE A 100 -10.99 -1.75 -2.68
C PHE A 100 -10.92 -3.28 -2.67
N TYR A 101 -10.55 -3.92 -1.57
CA TYR A 101 -10.56 -5.37 -1.47
C TYR A 101 -11.12 -5.82 -0.13
N LYS A 102 -12.25 -6.53 -0.17
CA LYS A 102 -12.70 -7.30 0.99
C LYS A 102 -11.71 -8.43 1.23
N TYR A 103 -11.07 -8.43 2.40
CA TYR A 103 -10.28 -9.57 2.85
C TYR A 103 -11.20 -10.73 3.20
N LYS A 104 -11.49 -11.60 2.21
CA LYS A 104 -12.35 -12.78 2.42
C LYS A 104 -11.52 -13.92 2.98
N LEU A 105 -11.97 -14.53 4.07
CA LEU A 105 -11.28 -15.67 4.68
C LEU A 105 -11.05 -16.79 3.64
N GLY A 106 -9.85 -17.34 3.62
CA GLY A 106 -9.49 -18.44 2.71
C GLY A 106 -9.26 -18.04 1.25
N SER A 107 -9.55 -16.79 0.87
CA SER A 107 -9.25 -16.28 -0.47
C SER A 107 -7.76 -15.99 -0.64
N GLU A 108 -7.27 -16.17 -1.86
CA GLU A 108 -5.93 -15.79 -2.26
C GLU A 108 -5.91 -14.31 -2.67
N LEU A 109 -4.96 -13.55 -2.12
CA LEU A 109 -4.71 -12.20 -2.58
C LEU A 109 -4.10 -12.24 -3.98
N PRO A 110 -4.46 -11.27 -4.85
CA PRO A 110 -3.91 -11.23 -6.19
C PRO A 110 -2.43 -10.79 -6.20
N PHE A 111 -1.85 -10.57 -5.02
CA PHE A 111 -0.50 -10.07 -4.81
C PHE A 111 0.26 -10.86 -3.76
N GLY A 112 1.58 -10.95 -3.92
CA GLY A 112 2.47 -11.67 -3.03
C GLY A 112 3.42 -10.75 -2.27
N GLU A 113 4.29 -11.36 -1.46
CA GLU A 113 5.41 -10.66 -0.86
C GLU A 113 6.37 -10.14 -1.94
N ASP A 114 6.80 -8.90 -1.80
CA ASP A 114 7.76 -8.26 -2.69
C ASP A 114 8.61 -7.23 -1.91
N HIS A 115 9.26 -6.30 -2.62
CA HIS A 115 10.07 -5.29 -1.94
C HIS A 115 9.26 -4.35 -1.03
N PHE A 116 7.95 -4.20 -1.29
CA PHE A 116 7.04 -3.26 -0.64
C PHE A 116 5.97 -3.94 0.22
N ASN A 117 5.73 -5.24 0.04
CA ASN A 117 4.73 -6.01 0.75
C ASN A 117 5.41 -7.14 1.54
N GLU A 118 5.13 -7.21 2.84
CA GLU A 118 5.54 -8.31 3.71
C GLU A 118 4.31 -8.98 4.34
N PHE A 119 4.19 -10.29 4.23
CA PHE A 119 3.06 -11.06 4.74
C PHE A 119 3.47 -11.85 5.98
N LYS A 120 2.62 -11.82 7.01
CA LYS A 120 2.83 -12.64 8.21
C LYS A 120 1.57 -13.35 8.62
N GLU A 121 1.62 -14.67 8.61
CA GLU A 121 0.60 -15.48 9.24
C GLU A 121 0.83 -15.50 10.76
N ILE A 122 -0.23 -15.25 11.52
CA ILE A 122 -0.19 -15.38 12.97
C ILE A 122 -0.57 -16.81 13.33
N ILE A 123 0.45 -17.60 13.64
CA ILE A 123 0.29 -19.00 14.05
C ILE A 123 0.31 -19.07 15.58
N GLY A 124 -0.82 -19.42 16.18
CA GLY A 124 -0.93 -19.68 17.63
C GLY A 124 -1.89 -18.77 18.37
N ARG A 125 -1.97 -18.95 19.71
CA ARG A 125 -3.01 -18.33 20.55
C ARG A 125 -2.71 -16.90 21.02
N ASN A 126 -1.51 -16.38 20.77
CA ASN A 126 -1.14 -15.03 21.21
C ASN A 126 -0.64 -14.18 20.03
N PRO A 127 -1.60 -13.59 19.27
CA PRO A 127 -1.28 -12.70 18.16
C PRO A 127 -0.41 -11.53 18.52
N ARG A 128 -0.72 -10.87 19.64
CA ARG A 128 0.01 -9.71 20.14
C ARG A 128 1.50 -10.01 20.29
N ARG A 129 1.85 -11.08 21.00
CA ARG A 129 3.26 -11.48 21.17
C ARG A 129 3.93 -11.75 19.82
N SER A 130 3.25 -12.47 18.93
CA SER A 130 3.78 -12.87 17.63
C SER A 130 4.08 -11.66 16.72
N ILE A 131 3.25 -10.62 16.79
CA ILE A 131 3.47 -9.36 16.08
C ILE A 131 4.67 -8.61 16.67
N LEU A 132 4.69 -8.43 18.00
CA LEU A 132 5.71 -7.65 18.70
C LEU A 132 7.12 -8.24 18.63
N GLU A 133 7.25 -9.55 18.38
CA GLU A 133 8.54 -10.23 18.29
C GLU A 133 9.46 -9.70 17.18
N LYS A 134 8.89 -9.23 16.07
CA LYS A 134 9.66 -8.84 14.87
C LYS A 134 9.22 -7.52 14.23
N VAL A 135 8.25 -6.81 14.82
CA VAL A 135 7.72 -5.59 14.20
C VAL A 135 8.79 -4.51 14.01
N ASP A 136 9.72 -4.35 14.95
CA ASP A 136 10.87 -3.44 14.85
C ASP A 136 11.82 -3.83 13.70
N GLU A 137 12.11 -5.12 13.51
CA GLU A 137 12.91 -5.62 12.38
C GLU A 137 12.31 -5.24 11.03
N TYR A 138 11.00 -5.49 10.83
CA TYR A 138 10.33 -5.13 9.58
C TYR A 138 10.25 -3.63 9.37
N VAL A 139 9.87 -2.88 10.39
CA VAL A 139 9.76 -1.42 10.30
C VAL A 139 11.12 -0.82 9.96
N ALA A 140 12.19 -1.18 10.69
CA ALA A 140 13.55 -0.71 10.40
C ALA A 140 14.00 -1.06 8.96
N ALA A 141 13.70 -2.28 8.49
CA ALA A 141 14.02 -2.70 7.13
C ALA A 141 13.35 -1.82 6.07
N PHE A 142 12.06 -1.50 6.24
CA PHE A 142 11.31 -0.66 5.32
C PHE A 142 11.80 0.79 5.30
N LEU A 143 12.03 1.39 6.48
CA LEU A 143 12.55 2.74 6.62
C LEU A 143 13.90 2.93 5.94
N ASN A 144 14.80 1.96 6.13
CA ASN A 144 16.13 1.92 5.52
C ASN A 144 16.12 1.57 4.03
N SER A 145 14.94 1.28 3.47
CA SER A 145 14.76 0.93 2.05
C SER A 145 13.83 1.93 1.38
N ALA A 146 12.85 1.46 0.60
CA ALA A 146 11.93 2.29 -0.15
C ALA A 146 10.58 2.53 0.54
N GLY A 147 10.44 2.15 1.83
CA GLY A 147 9.14 2.05 2.49
C GLY A 147 8.34 0.83 2.01
N GLY A 148 7.13 0.68 2.52
CA GLY A 148 6.23 -0.43 2.20
C GLY A 148 5.20 -0.67 3.31
N ARG A 149 4.67 -1.89 3.35
CA ARG A 149 3.67 -2.31 4.33
C ARG A 149 3.88 -3.74 4.80
N ILE A 150 3.47 -3.97 6.04
CA ILE A 150 3.43 -5.28 6.67
C ILE A 150 1.98 -5.65 6.87
N LEU A 151 1.57 -6.82 6.39
CA LEU A 151 0.21 -7.31 6.55
C LEU A 151 0.21 -8.60 7.38
N TYR A 152 -0.22 -8.47 8.64
CA TYR A 152 -0.43 -9.62 9.52
C TYR A 152 -1.83 -10.21 9.32
N GLY A 153 -1.90 -11.54 9.25
CA GLY A 153 -3.11 -12.29 8.93
C GLY A 153 -3.17 -12.80 7.49
N ILE A 154 -2.07 -12.78 6.74
CA ILE A 154 -1.96 -13.36 5.40
C ILE A 154 -0.83 -14.39 5.40
N SER A 155 -1.08 -15.56 4.82
CA SER A 155 -0.07 -16.61 4.67
C SER A 155 0.95 -16.28 3.58
N ASN A 156 2.10 -16.96 3.60
CA ASN A 156 3.10 -16.84 2.55
C ASN A 156 2.54 -17.24 1.17
N ASP A 157 1.57 -18.16 1.15
CA ASP A 157 0.82 -18.56 -0.06
C ASP A 157 -0.29 -17.57 -0.43
N ARG A 158 -0.24 -16.34 0.12
CA ARG A 158 -1.16 -15.22 -0.14
C ARG A 158 -2.59 -15.46 0.34
N ILE A 159 -2.81 -16.45 1.20
CA ILE A 159 -4.15 -16.79 1.69
C ILE A 159 -4.51 -15.89 2.87
N VAL A 160 -5.68 -15.27 2.81
CA VAL A 160 -6.25 -14.49 3.92
C VAL A 160 -6.64 -15.44 5.05
N ARG A 161 -5.98 -15.28 6.21
CA ARG A 161 -6.26 -16.01 7.45
C ARG A 161 -6.92 -15.13 8.51
N GLY A 162 -6.56 -13.85 8.52
CA GLY A 162 -6.93 -12.91 9.56
C GLY A 162 -6.19 -13.15 10.87
N VAL A 163 -6.32 -12.17 11.75
CA VAL A 163 -5.80 -12.17 13.11
C VAL A 163 -6.97 -11.97 14.05
N GLU A 164 -7.14 -12.88 15.01
CA GLU A 164 -8.22 -12.79 16.00
C GLU A 164 -7.83 -11.81 17.11
N LEU A 165 -8.48 -10.65 17.13
CA LEU A 165 -8.21 -9.54 18.04
C LEU A 165 -9.54 -8.89 18.46
N GLY A 166 -9.90 -9.07 19.73
CA GLY A 166 -11.00 -8.31 20.34
C GLY A 166 -10.65 -6.83 20.54
N TYR A 167 -11.67 -6.02 20.84
CA TYR A 167 -11.53 -4.56 20.98
C TYR A 167 -10.35 -4.13 21.88
N GLU A 168 -10.28 -4.61 23.13
CA GLU A 168 -9.22 -4.24 24.09
C GLU A 168 -7.81 -4.68 23.62
N ALA A 169 -7.74 -5.80 22.89
CA ALA A 169 -6.49 -6.31 22.37
C ALA A 169 -5.92 -5.42 21.24
N ARG A 170 -6.79 -4.75 20.46
CA ARG A 170 -6.37 -3.81 19.40
C ARG A 170 -5.72 -2.57 19.98
N ASP A 171 -6.38 -1.93 20.94
CA ASP A 171 -5.85 -0.71 21.58
C ASP A 171 -4.51 -0.99 22.26
N THR A 172 -4.42 -2.11 22.99
CA THR A 172 -3.18 -2.53 23.62
C THR A 172 -2.08 -2.82 22.59
N LEU A 173 -2.42 -3.49 21.49
CA LEU A 173 -1.47 -3.80 20.42
C LEU A 173 -0.91 -2.53 19.76
N VAL A 174 -1.74 -1.51 19.51
CA VAL A 174 -1.29 -0.22 18.96
C VAL A 174 -0.28 0.44 19.90
N ILE A 175 -0.59 0.50 21.20
CA ILE A 175 0.31 1.07 22.22
C ILE A 175 1.64 0.34 22.24
N ASP A 176 1.63 -0.99 22.22
CA ASP A 176 2.87 -1.77 22.27
C ASP A 176 3.70 -1.66 20.99
N ILE A 177 3.06 -1.64 19.81
CA ILE A 177 3.76 -1.43 18.55
C ILE A 177 4.42 -0.05 18.56
N ASN A 178 3.70 1.01 18.96
CA ASN A 178 4.26 2.35 19.07
C ASN A 178 5.46 2.38 20.03
N ASN A 179 5.34 1.77 21.21
CA ASN A 179 6.43 1.67 22.19
C ASN A 179 7.63 0.87 21.66
N LYS A 180 7.38 -0.15 20.82
CA LYS A 180 8.42 -0.99 20.24
C LYS A 180 9.18 -0.22 19.15
N ILE A 181 8.46 0.48 18.26
CA ILE A 181 9.00 1.28 17.16
C ILE A 181 9.72 2.53 17.67
N SER A 182 9.27 3.14 18.77
CA SER A 182 9.94 4.32 19.34
C SER A 182 11.35 4.04 19.89
N ASN A 183 11.74 2.77 20.06
CA ASN A 183 13.09 2.37 20.44
C ASN A 183 14.08 2.30 19.26
N LEU A 184 13.61 2.53 18.04
CA LEU A 184 14.50 2.71 16.89
C LEU A 184 15.36 3.95 17.06
N ASN A 185 16.55 3.96 16.44
CA ASN A 185 17.46 5.09 16.47
C ASN A 185 17.92 5.48 15.05
N PRO A 186 17.58 6.67 14.54
CA PRO A 186 16.77 7.70 15.20
C PRO A 186 15.33 7.22 15.43
N ALA A 187 14.71 7.76 16.48
CA ALA A 187 13.33 7.46 16.83
C ALA A 187 12.38 8.04 15.77
N ILE A 188 11.24 7.38 15.60
CA ILE A 188 10.24 7.72 14.60
C ILE A 188 8.97 8.15 15.33
N GLY A 189 8.42 9.27 14.88
CA GLY A 189 7.17 9.79 15.42
C GLY A 189 6.00 8.88 15.03
N PRO A 190 5.00 8.70 15.91
CA PRO A 190 3.80 7.92 15.60
C PRO A 190 3.01 8.47 14.40
N GLU A 191 3.18 9.75 14.08
CA GLU A 191 2.62 10.39 12.90
C GLU A 191 3.34 10.02 11.60
N GLN A 192 4.44 9.28 11.64
CA GLN A 192 5.20 8.92 10.43
C GLN A 192 4.79 7.56 9.86
N PHE A 193 4.06 6.73 10.59
CA PHE A 193 3.55 5.45 10.12
C PHE A 193 2.07 5.32 10.46
N ASP A 194 1.39 4.38 9.82
CA ASP A 194 -0.03 4.13 10.05
C ASP A 194 -0.25 2.65 10.44
N ILE A 195 -1.10 2.43 11.44
CA ILE A 195 -1.55 1.09 11.83
C ILE A 195 -3.05 1.01 11.57
N ALA A 196 -3.45 0.14 10.67
CA ALA A 196 -4.83 -0.07 10.31
C ALA A 196 -5.30 -1.50 10.61
N PHE A 197 -6.56 -1.60 11.02
CA PHE A 197 -7.24 -2.87 11.22
C PHE A 197 -8.29 -3.03 10.13
N LYS A 198 -8.00 -3.84 9.11
CA LYS A 198 -8.93 -4.11 8.01
C LYS A 198 -9.81 -5.30 8.35
N GLN A 199 -11.12 -5.13 8.23
CA GLN A 199 -12.08 -6.17 8.58
C GLN A 199 -11.96 -7.38 7.64
N VAL A 200 -11.97 -8.59 8.23
CA VAL A 200 -12.03 -9.85 7.46
C VAL A 200 -13.48 -10.27 7.32
N PHE A 201 -13.86 -10.70 6.12
CA PHE A 201 -15.19 -11.21 5.79
C PHE A 201 -15.19 -12.72 5.70
N ASP A 202 -16.38 -13.32 5.77
CA ASP A 202 -16.58 -14.73 5.46
C ASP A 202 -16.08 -15.11 4.04
N GLU A 203 -16.04 -16.41 3.76
CA GLU A 203 -15.55 -16.94 2.48
C GLU A 203 -16.35 -16.40 1.27
N LEU A 204 -17.62 -16.02 1.49
CA LEU A 204 -18.51 -15.46 0.46
C LEU A 204 -18.30 -13.94 0.28
N GLY A 205 -17.76 -13.25 1.29
CA GLY A 205 -17.61 -11.80 1.37
C GLY A 205 -18.89 -11.06 1.77
N GLN A 206 -19.84 -11.75 2.41
CA GLN A 206 -21.15 -11.21 2.78
C GLN A 206 -21.10 -10.59 4.17
N GLU A 207 -20.65 -11.36 5.16
CA GLU A 207 -20.64 -10.95 6.57
C GLU A 207 -19.23 -10.68 7.08
N GLU A 208 -19.12 -9.70 7.97
CA GLU A 208 -17.88 -9.42 8.71
C GLU A 208 -17.66 -10.50 9.78
N ILE A 209 -16.44 -11.07 9.82
CA ILE A 209 -16.07 -11.99 10.89
C ILE A 209 -15.69 -11.17 12.12
N LYS A 210 -16.54 -11.24 13.14
CA LYS A 210 -16.33 -10.56 14.42
C LYS A 210 -14.91 -10.83 14.97
N ASP A 211 -14.27 -9.77 15.46
CA ASP A 211 -12.96 -9.79 16.11
C ASP A 211 -11.85 -10.39 15.23
N ARG A 212 -11.98 -10.34 13.90
CA ARG A 212 -10.96 -10.83 12.96
C ARG A 212 -10.56 -9.78 11.94
N TYR A 213 -9.27 -9.46 11.90
CA TYR A 213 -8.74 -8.36 11.12
C TYR A 213 -7.46 -8.75 10.38
N ILE A 214 -7.15 -8.03 9.31
CA ILE A 214 -5.76 -7.86 8.86
C ILE A 214 -5.18 -6.68 9.62
N VAL A 215 -4.03 -6.86 10.27
CA VAL A 215 -3.29 -5.75 10.87
C VAL A 215 -2.28 -5.28 9.85
N GLU A 216 -2.53 -4.11 9.27
CA GLU A 216 -1.68 -3.48 8.27
C GLU A 216 -0.86 -2.38 8.94
N ILE A 217 0.46 -2.41 8.74
CA ILE A 217 1.38 -1.36 9.19
C ILE A 217 2.01 -0.74 7.95
N ASN A 218 1.68 0.51 7.67
CA ASN A 218 2.23 1.29 6.57
C ASN A 218 3.46 2.05 7.06
N VAL A 219 4.61 1.79 6.42
CA VAL A 219 5.91 2.32 6.83
C VAL A 219 6.50 3.12 5.68
N PRO A 220 6.74 4.43 5.83
CA PRO A 220 7.30 5.22 4.75
C PRO A 220 8.79 4.89 4.57
N ARG A 221 9.35 5.40 3.47
CA ARG A 221 10.80 5.61 3.41
C ARG A 221 11.19 6.74 4.37
N SER A 222 12.33 6.61 5.05
CA SER A 222 12.80 7.69 5.93
C SER A 222 13.00 9.01 5.15
N PRO A 223 12.44 10.14 5.64
CA PRO A 223 12.41 11.41 4.91
C PRO A 223 13.77 12.14 4.81
N PHE A 224 14.78 11.79 5.62
CA PHE A 224 16.02 12.58 5.75
C PHE A 224 17.32 11.80 5.53
N ASN A 225 17.35 10.84 4.60
CA ASN A 225 18.49 9.91 4.41
C ASN A 225 18.95 9.21 5.70
N ASP A 226 18.15 9.27 6.76
CA ASP A 226 18.46 8.63 8.02
C ASP A 226 18.50 7.12 7.82
N VAL A 227 19.34 6.50 8.66
CA VAL A 227 19.51 5.07 8.76
C VAL A 227 19.12 4.69 10.18
N HIS A 228 18.07 3.88 10.30
CA HIS A 228 17.48 3.47 11.55
C HIS A 228 18.06 2.15 12.04
N PHE A 229 18.49 2.15 13.30
CA PHE A 229 19.07 1.01 14.00
C PHE A 229 18.13 0.50 15.08
N ILE A 230 18.12 -0.82 15.27
CA ILE A 230 17.50 -1.48 16.42
C ILE A 230 18.58 -1.65 17.49
N ASN A 231 18.26 -1.33 18.74
CA ASN A 231 19.18 -1.43 19.88
C ASN A 231 20.54 -0.75 19.61
N ASN A 232 20.54 0.36 18.87
CA ASN A 232 21.72 1.14 18.46
C ASN A 232 22.79 0.42 17.63
N THR A 233 22.58 -0.85 17.24
CA THR A 233 23.64 -1.67 16.65
C THR A 233 23.19 -2.47 15.45
N GLU A 234 21.91 -2.82 15.37
CA GLU A 234 21.42 -3.69 14.32
C GLU A 234 20.77 -2.88 13.20
N LEU A 235 21.24 -3.08 11.97
CA LEU A 235 20.72 -2.43 10.77
C LEU A 235 20.09 -3.50 9.88
N TYR A 236 18.80 -3.32 9.58
CA TYR A 236 18.06 -4.17 8.66
C TYR A 236 17.68 -3.38 7.40
N VAL A 237 17.67 -4.07 6.24
CA VAL A 237 17.20 -3.53 4.95
C VAL A 237 16.34 -4.57 4.23
N ARG A 238 15.52 -4.14 3.28
CA ARG A 238 14.76 -5.04 2.38
C ARG A 238 15.66 -5.50 1.22
N ALA A 239 15.81 -6.81 1.07
CA ALA A 239 16.51 -7.47 -0.02
C ALA A 239 15.62 -8.56 -0.63
N ASN A 240 15.22 -8.40 -1.90
CA ASN A 240 14.46 -9.40 -2.67
C ASN A 240 13.29 -10.04 -1.89
N ALA A 241 12.37 -9.22 -1.37
CA ALA A 241 11.22 -9.66 -0.56
C ALA A 241 11.53 -10.24 0.83
N SER A 242 12.74 -10.07 1.35
CA SER A 242 13.13 -10.51 2.69
C SER A 242 13.89 -9.42 3.45
N ASN A 243 13.86 -9.48 4.78
CA ASN A 243 14.71 -8.63 5.59
C ASN A 243 16.11 -9.22 5.68
N LYS A 244 17.12 -8.38 5.43
CA LYS A 244 18.53 -8.73 5.62
C LYS A 244 19.12 -7.84 6.72
N LYS A 245 19.66 -8.49 7.75
CA LYS A 245 20.55 -7.83 8.71
C LYS A 245 21.89 -7.56 8.02
N LEU A 246 22.31 -6.31 7.96
CA LEU A 246 23.61 -5.95 7.42
C LEU A 246 24.70 -6.14 8.47
N VAL A 247 25.87 -6.61 8.04
CA VAL A 247 27.02 -6.85 8.92
C VAL A 247 28.30 -6.24 8.37
N GLY A 248 29.17 -5.77 9.27
CA GLY A 248 30.51 -5.30 8.92
C GLY A 248 30.54 -4.24 7.81
N SER A 249 31.21 -4.54 6.70
CA SER A 249 31.36 -3.64 5.56
C SER A 249 30.06 -3.36 4.79
N GLU A 250 29.04 -4.19 4.94
CA GLU A 250 27.73 -3.98 4.31
C GLU A 250 27.04 -2.74 4.86
N ILE A 251 27.16 -2.51 6.19
CA ILE A 251 26.63 -1.31 6.86
C ILE A 251 27.26 -0.06 6.27
N VAL A 252 28.60 -0.04 6.17
CA VAL A 252 29.35 1.11 5.63
C VAL A 252 28.95 1.39 4.18
N THR A 253 28.79 0.33 3.38
CA THR A 253 28.38 0.44 1.98
C THR A 253 26.97 1.02 1.85
N HIS A 254 26.03 0.55 2.67
CA HIS A 254 24.66 1.03 2.67
C HIS A 254 24.57 2.51 3.09
N ILE A 255 25.25 2.89 4.18
CA ILE A 255 25.30 4.28 4.66
C ILE A 255 25.86 5.19 3.56
N ARG A 256 27.00 4.83 2.94
CA ARG A 256 27.58 5.62 1.86
C ARG A 256 26.62 5.81 0.69
N LYS A 257 25.97 4.73 0.24
CA LYS A 257 24.99 4.79 -0.85
C LYS A 257 23.86 5.77 -0.51
N ARG A 258 23.35 5.69 0.71
CA ARG A 258 22.23 6.51 1.18
C ARG A 258 22.53 8.01 1.22
N PHE A 259 23.78 8.39 1.50
CA PHE A 259 24.21 9.79 1.53
C PHE A 259 24.81 10.31 0.21
N CYS A 260 25.26 9.42 -0.70
CA CYS A 260 25.85 9.82 -1.98
C CYS A 260 24.85 9.88 -3.14
N ASP A 261 23.75 9.12 -3.08
CA ASP A 261 22.71 9.09 -4.14
C ASP A 261 21.59 10.13 -3.89
N SER A 262 21.89 11.23 -3.18
CA SER A 262 20.93 12.28 -2.75
C SER A 262 21.12 13.58 -3.53
#